data_AF-A0A8K0K9V8-F1
#
_entry.id   AF-A0A8K0K9V8-F1
#
_cell.length_a   1.000
_cell.length_b   1.000
_cell.length_c   1.000
_cell.angle_alpha   90.00
_cell.angle_beta   90.00
_cell.angle_gamma   90.00
#
_symmetry.space_group_name_H-M   'P 1'
#
loop_
_entity.id
_entity.type
_entity.pdbx_description
1 polymer ?
#
loop_
_entity_poly.entity_id
_entity_poly.type
_entity_poly.pdbx_seq_one_letter_code
_entity_poly.pdbx_strand_id
1 'polypeptide(L)'
;MDVTVADFWRMMSEQGITTLVMLSDLGEGPKKCLRYWPDDEVSHDHIKVKYIQSESCPYYTRREFSVTNSKTDENFVVTQFQYNGWPTVEGEVPEVTRGLIELVDQTQSHQEANGGTGPITVHCSCGAERSSIFVALSILVQ
;
A
#
# COMPACT_ATOMS: atom_id res chain seq x y z
N MET A 1 -5.10 -14.55 8.46
CA MET A 1 -5.10 -13.18 7.91
C MET A 1 -6.03 -13.06 6.72
N ASP A 2 -6.36 -14.14 6.00
CA ASP A 2 -7.37 -14.09 4.91
C ASP A 2 -8.73 -13.53 5.38
N VAL A 3 -9.06 -13.77 6.66
CA VAL A 3 -10.29 -13.27 7.30
C VAL A 3 -10.38 -11.74 7.39
N THR A 4 -9.27 -11.00 7.27
CA THR A 4 -9.26 -9.52 7.39
C THR A 4 -9.13 -8.79 6.06
N VAL A 5 -9.07 -9.48 4.92
CA VAL A 5 -8.94 -8.83 3.59
C VAL A 5 -10.17 -7.97 3.29
N ALA A 6 -11.37 -8.47 3.62
CA ALA A 6 -12.61 -7.71 3.48
C ALA A 6 -12.62 -6.46 4.39
N ASP A 7 -12.19 -6.61 5.64
CA ASP A 7 -12.10 -5.49 6.58
C ASP A 7 -11.06 -4.44 6.14
N PHE A 8 -9.95 -4.87 5.54
CA PHE A 8 -8.93 -3.99 5.00
C PHE A 8 -9.50 -3.09 3.90
N TRP A 9 -10.16 -3.66 2.89
CA TRP A 9 -10.76 -2.86 1.81
C TRP A 9 -11.93 -2.01 2.28
N ARG A 10 -12.70 -2.47 3.27
CA ARG A 10 -13.71 -1.64 3.92
C ARG A 10 -13.09 -0.42 4.60
N MET A 11 -12.02 -0.60 5.37
CA MET A 11 -11.26 0.50 5.99
C MET A 11 -10.73 1.49 4.94
N MET A 12 -10.16 0.98 3.83
CA MET A 12 -9.66 1.81 2.73
C MET A 12 -10.77 2.72 2.16
N SER A 13 -11.98 2.18 1.97
CA SER A 13 -13.13 2.95 1.50
C SER A 13 -13.67 3.93 2.53
N GLU A 14 -13.91 3.50 3.76
CA GLU A 14 -14.54 4.32 4.79
C GLU A 14 -13.66 5.51 5.22
N GLN A 15 -12.34 5.38 5.12
CA GLN A 15 -11.39 6.44 5.47
C GLN A 15 -10.93 7.27 4.26
N GLY A 16 -11.47 7.02 3.06
CA GLY A 16 -11.09 7.75 1.84
C GLY A 16 -9.61 7.62 1.49
N ILE A 17 -9.01 6.44 1.72
CA ILE A 17 -7.59 6.21 1.46
C ILE A 17 -7.37 5.96 -0.03
N THR A 18 -6.58 6.81 -0.67
CA THR A 18 -6.17 6.67 -2.08
C THR A 18 -4.71 6.26 -2.25
N THR A 19 -3.89 6.38 -1.20
CA THR A 19 -2.46 6.05 -1.22
C THR A 19 -2.14 4.96 -0.21
N LEU A 20 -1.55 3.86 -0.69
CA LEU A 20 -1.21 2.68 0.09
C LEU A 20 0.28 2.34 -0.07
N VAL A 21 1.00 2.15 1.03
CA VAL A 21 2.41 1.80 1.05
C VAL A 21 2.59 0.42 1.68
N MET A 22 3.26 -0.46 0.95
CA MET A 22 3.53 -1.84 1.36
C MET A 22 5.05 -2.07 1.42
N LEU A 23 5.56 -2.48 2.58
CA LEU A 23 7.01 -2.63 2.84
C LEU A 23 7.42 -4.10 3.06
N SER A 24 6.61 -5.05 2.60
CA SER A 24 6.84 -6.49 2.76
C SER A 24 6.69 -7.23 1.44
N ASP A 25 7.37 -8.37 1.34
CA ASP A 25 7.16 -9.32 0.25
C ASP A 25 5.85 -10.09 0.41
N LEU A 26 5.40 -10.66 -0.71
CA LEU A 26 4.30 -11.61 -0.72
C LEU A 26 4.77 -13.02 -0.37
N GLY A 27 3.87 -13.76 0.28
CA GLY A 27 3.97 -15.21 0.42
C GLY A 27 3.60 -15.72 1.81
N GLU A 28 3.85 -17.00 2.02
CA GLU A 28 3.53 -17.67 3.29
C GLU A 28 4.76 -17.64 4.20
N GLY A 29 4.68 -16.85 5.27
CA GLY A 29 5.75 -16.72 6.24
C GLY A 29 5.49 -15.60 7.25
N PRO A 30 6.12 -15.63 8.42
CA PRO A 30 5.81 -14.70 9.52
C PRO A 30 6.10 -13.22 9.19
N LYS A 31 6.98 -12.95 8.22
CA LYS A 31 7.30 -11.57 7.75
C LYS A 31 6.77 -11.26 6.35
N LYS A 32 5.94 -12.14 5.79
CA LYS A 32 5.35 -11.97 4.46
C LYS A 32 3.89 -11.56 4.60
N CYS A 33 3.42 -10.81 3.63
CA CYS A 33 2.02 -10.41 3.56
C CYS A 33 1.29 -11.34 2.58
N LEU A 34 0.06 -11.70 2.93
CA LEU A 34 -0.84 -12.33 1.98
C LEU A 34 -1.27 -11.31 0.94
N ARG A 35 -1.47 -11.77 -0.29
CA ARG A 35 -1.97 -10.91 -1.35
C ARG A 35 -3.44 -10.58 -1.07
N TYR A 36 -3.72 -9.34 -0.71
CA TYR A 36 -5.09 -8.86 -0.41
C TYR A 36 -5.83 -8.31 -1.63
N TRP A 37 -5.23 -8.30 -2.82
CA TRP A 37 -5.85 -7.80 -4.05
C TRP A 37 -6.10 -8.94 -5.06
N PRO A 38 -7.13 -8.81 -5.93
CA PRO A 38 -7.45 -9.81 -6.94
C PRO A 38 -6.53 -9.72 -8.16
N ASP A 39 -6.58 -10.75 -9.02
CA ASP A 39 -5.99 -10.69 -10.37
C ASP A 39 -6.84 -9.88 -11.36
N ASP A 40 -8.16 -9.87 -11.19
CA ASP A 40 -9.11 -9.07 -11.99
C ASP A 40 -10.09 -8.33 -11.08
N GLU A 41 -11.01 -9.03 -10.43
CA GLU A 41 -12.05 -8.46 -9.57
C GLU A 41 -12.36 -9.34 -8.36
N VAL A 42 -12.67 -8.72 -7.23
CA VAL A 42 -13.29 -9.39 -6.06
C VAL A 42 -14.31 -8.46 -5.41
N SER A 43 -15.36 -9.03 -4.85
CA SER A 43 -16.37 -8.29 -4.07
C SER A 43 -16.39 -8.78 -2.62
N HIS A 44 -16.35 -7.84 -1.69
CA HIS A 44 -16.46 -8.01 -0.25
C HIS A 44 -17.70 -7.26 0.24
N ASP A 45 -18.83 -7.97 0.33
CA ASP A 45 -20.16 -7.40 0.60
C ASP A 45 -20.53 -6.25 -0.36
N HIS A 46 -20.34 -5.01 0.08
CA HIS A 46 -20.68 -3.78 -0.63
C HIS A 46 -19.46 -3.07 -1.23
N ILE A 47 -18.26 -3.57 -0.96
CA ILE A 47 -16.99 -3.08 -1.48
C ILE A 47 -16.55 -3.97 -2.62
N LYS A 48 -16.39 -3.42 -3.81
CA LYS A 48 -15.82 -4.09 -4.98
C LYS A 48 -14.42 -3.55 -5.24
N VAL A 49 -13.47 -4.45 -5.43
CA VAL A 49 -12.08 -4.11 -5.75
C VAL A 49 -11.74 -4.71 -7.10
N LYS A 50 -11.30 -3.87 -8.03
CA LYS A 50 -10.88 -4.26 -9.37
C LYS A 50 -9.44 -3.86 -9.62
N TYR A 51 -8.63 -4.80 -10.08
CA TYR A 51 -7.28 -4.55 -10.55
C TYR A 51 -7.32 -3.76 -11.86
N ILE A 52 -6.54 -2.68 -11.94
CA ILE A 52 -6.44 -1.85 -13.15
C ILE A 52 -5.13 -2.18 -13.87
N GLN A 53 -4.00 -1.89 -13.23
CA GLN A 53 -2.68 -2.03 -13.83
C GLN A 53 -1.57 -2.08 -12.78
N SER A 54 -0.38 -2.47 -13.23
CA SER A 54 0.86 -2.34 -12.46
C SER A 54 1.99 -1.79 -13.30
N GLU A 55 2.86 -1.02 -12.67
CA GLU A 55 4.11 -0.53 -13.23
C GLU A 55 5.27 -1.00 -12.34
N SER A 56 6.31 -1.54 -12.95
CA SER A 56 7.54 -1.90 -12.25
C SER A 56 8.51 -0.71 -12.32
N CYS A 57 8.72 -0.05 -11.20
CA CYS A 57 9.71 1.01 -11.05
C CYS A 57 11.03 0.42 -10.50
N PRO A 58 12.15 1.18 -10.51
CA PRO A 58 13.44 0.65 -10.06
C PRO A 58 13.47 0.12 -8.62
N TYR A 59 12.74 0.75 -7.69
CA TYR A 59 12.77 0.40 -6.25
C TYR A 59 11.45 -0.10 -5.70
N TYR A 60 10.36 0.05 -6.44
CA TYR A 60 9.02 -0.30 -6.00
C TYR A 60 8.15 -0.74 -7.18
N THR A 61 7.05 -1.43 -6.88
CA THR A 61 5.99 -1.71 -7.84
C THR A 61 4.79 -0.83 -7.51
N ARG A 62 4.31 -0.08 -8.49
CA ARG A 62 3.06 0.68 -8.40
C ARG A 62 1.92 -0.17 -8.91
N ARG A 63 0.79 -0.21 -8.19
CA ARG A 63 -0.45 -0.87 -8.63
C ARG A 63 -1.63 0.05 -8.45
N GLU A 64 -2.57 0.00 -9.36
CA GLU A 64 -3.81 0.77 -9.30
C GLU A 64 -5.02 -0.15 -9.19
N PHE A 65 -5.92 0.19 -8.29
CA PHE A 65 -7.16 -0.53 -8.03
C PHE A 65 -8.34 0.42 -8.09
N SER A 66 -9.43 0.03 -8.73
CA SER A 66 -10.71 0.71 -8.60
C SER A 66 -11.45 0.09 -7.41
N VAL A 67 -11.84 0.94 -6.46
CA VAL A 67 -12.61 0.54 -5.28
C VAL A 67 -13.97 1.21 -5.35
N THR A 68 -15.02 0.41 -5.42
CA THR A 68 -16.41 0.88 -5.50
C THR A 68 -17.17 0.48 -4.24
N ASN A 69 -17.79 1.46 -3.58
CA ASN A 69 -18.67 1.25 -2.45
C ASN A 69 -20.13 1.44 -2.88
N SER A 70 -20.84 0.33 -3.05
CA SER A 70 -22.23 0.31 -3.49
C SER A 70 -23.24 0.87 -2.49
N LYS A 71 -22.87 1.07 -1.21
CA LYS A 71 -23.74 1.72 -0.22
C LYS A 71 -23.71 3.24 -0.33
N THR A 72 -22.55 3.80 -0.65
CA THR A 72 -22.36 5.26 -0.77
C THR A 72 -22.41 5.74 -2.21
N ASP A 73 -22.43 4.81 -3.18
CA ASP A 73 -22.31 5.07 -4.62
C ASP A 73 -20.99 5.80 -4.97
N GLU A 74 -19.96 5.56 -4.17
CA GLU A 74 -18.62 6.13 -4.38
C GLU A 74 -17.73 5.16 -5.15
N ASN A 75 -16.93 5.72 -6.05
CA ASN A 75 -15.89 4.99 -6.76
C ASN A 75 -14.62 5.84 -6.80
N PHE A 76 -13.50 5.26 -6.37
CA PHE A 76 -12.22 5.94 -6.31
C PHE A 76 -11.09 4.97 -6.68
N VAL A 77 -9.94 5.54 -7.03
CA VAL A 77 -8.74 4.79 -7.35
C VAL A 77 -7.82 4.75 -6.14
N VAL A 78 -7.34 3.56 -5.80
CA VAL A 78 -6.30 3.33 -4.81
C VAL A 78 -5.01 2.99 -5.53
N THR A 79 -3.95 3.74 -5.24
CA THR A 79 -2.60 3.46 -5.72
C THR A 79 -1.77 2.84 -4.61
N GLN A 80 -1.30 1.62 -4.82
CA GLN A 80 -0.36 0.93 -3.95
C GLN A 80 1.07 1.11 -4.45
N PHE A 81 1.98 1.43 -3.53
CA PHE A 81 3.42 1.44 -3.71
C PHE A 81 4.03 0.31 -2.87
N GLN A 82 4.44 -0.78 -3.51
CA GLN A 82 5.13 -1.88 -2.86
C GLN A 82 6.64 -1.72 -3.00
N TYR A 83 7.35 -1.49 -1.89
CA TYR A 83 8.81 -1.39 -1.89
C TYR A 83 9.47 -2.77 -2.08
N ASN A 84 10.38 -2.85 -3.04
CA ASN A 84 11.05 -4.10 -3.43
C ASN A 84 12.52 -4.15 -2.94
N GLY A 85 13.02 -3.07 -2.35
CA GLY A 85 14.43 -2.95 -1.95
C GLY A 85 14.76 -3.45 -0.54
N TRP A 86 13.80 -4.00 0.20
CA TRP A 86 14.08 -4.50 1.56
C TRP A 86 14.73 -5.88 1.52
N PRO A 87 15.86 -6.11 2.22
CA PRO A 87 16.47 -7.43 2.31
C PRO A 87 15.53 -8.51 2.83
N THR A 88 15.64 -9.72 2.28
CA THR A 88 14.86 -10.88 2.72
C THR A 88 15.46 -11.55 3.97
N VAL A 89 16.76 -11.32 4.23
CA VAL A 89 17.46 -11.80 5.42
C VAL A 89 16.93 -11.08 6.66
N GLU A 90 16.69 -11.85 7.71
CA GLU A 90 16.12 -11.32 8.95
C GLU A 90 17.09 -10.36 9.66
N GLY A 91 16.58 -9.19 10.07
CA GLY A 91 17.35 -8.17 10.78
C GLY A 91 18.13 -7.22 9.88
N GLU A 92 18.18 -7.50 8.58
CA GLU A 92 18.85 -6.62 7.62
C GLU A 92 17.93 -5.46 7.16
N VAL A 93 18.59 -4.35 6.85
CA VAL A 93 18.00 -3.12 6.34
C VAL A 93 18.67 -2.75 5.02
N PRO A 94 17.98 -2.01 4.12
CA PRO A 94 18.61 -1.54 2.89
C PRO A 94 19.89 -0.76 3.18
N GLU A 95 21.03 -1.17 2.59
CA GLU A 95 22.31 -0.46 2.76
C GLU A 95 22.26 0.95 2.16
N VAL A 96 21.47 1.14 1.11
CA VAL A 96 21.30 2.40 0.40
C VAL A 96 19.88 2.92 0.59
N THR A 97 19.75 4.13 1.12
CA THR A 97 18.45 4.75 1.45
C THR A 97 17.73 5.35 0.23
N ARG A 98 18.40 5.48 -0.92
CA ARG A 98 17.86 6.11 -2.13
C ARG A 98 16.49 5.58 -2.51
N GLY A 99 16.28 4.27 -2.49
CA GLY A 99 14.99 3.68 -2.84
C GLY A 99 13.87 4.00 -1.85
N LEU A 100 14.18 4.14 -0.56
CA LEU A 100 13.21 4.57 0.45
C LEU A 100 12.87 6.05 0.32
N ILE A 101 13.86 6.90 0.04
CA ILE A 101 13.64 8.33 -0.22
C ILE A 101 12.77 8.51 -1.46
N GLU A 102 13.09 7.81 -2.55
CA GLU A 102 12.27 7.87 -3.78
C GLU A 102 10.84 7.37 -3.54
N LEU A 103 10.65 6.34 -2.72
CA LEU A 103 9.32 5.88 -2.32
C LEU A 103 8.55 6.97 -1.55
N VAL A 104 9.20 7.66 -0.61
CA VAL A 104 8.60 8.78 0.14
C VAL A 104 8.18 9.89 -0.84
N ASP A 105 9.08 10.36 -1.69
CA ASP A 105 8.81 11.43 -2.66
C ASP A 105 7.62 11.09 -3.57
N GLN A 106 7.56 9.86 -4.07
CA GLN A 106 6.50 9.41 -4.98
C GLN A 106 5.15 9.28 -4.27
N THR A 107 5.13 8.77 -3.03
CA THR A 107 3.89 8.66 -2.25
C THR A 107 3.34 10.03 -1.85
N GLN A 108 4.20 10.98 -1.49
CA GLN A 108 3.81 12.35 -1.16
C GLN A 108 3.31 13.10 -2.40
N SER A 109 4.05 13.03 -3.51
CA SER A 109 3.63 13.66 -4.78
C SER A 109 2.28 13.12 -5.26
N HIS A 110 2.06 11.80 -5.13
CA HIS A 110 0.76 11.19 -5.43
C HIS A 110 -0.35 11.70 -4.50
N GLN A 111 -0.05 11.82 -3.21
CA GLN A 111 -1.01 12.32 -2.23
C GLN A 111 -1.43 13.76 -2.52
N GLU A 112 -0.47 14.65 -2.83
CA GLU A 112 -0.73 16.04 -3.19
C GLU A 112 -1.54 16.16 -4.48
N ALA A 113 -1.20 15.38 -5.51
CA ALA A 113 -1.91 15.37 -6.79
C ALA A 113 -3.37 14.92 -6.65
N ASN A 114 -3.69 14.09 -5.66
CA ASN A 114 -5.05 13.62 -5.37
C ASN A 114 -5.77 14.47 -4.31
N GLY A 115 -5.36 15.71 -4.13
CA GLY A 115 -6.04 16.69 -3.26
C GLY A 115 -5.66 16.58 -1.78
N GLY A 116 -4.76 15.67 -1.40
CA GLY A 116 -4.19 15.59 -0.06
C GLY A 116 -5.16 15.30 1.10
N THR A 117 -6.41 14.92 0.82
CA THR A 117 -7.48 14.93 1.82
C THR A 117 -7.57 13.68 2.69
N GLY A 118 -7.07 12.52 2.23
CA GLY A 118 -7.13 11.24 2.97
C GLY A 118 -5.81 10.87 3.66
N PRO A 119 -5.79 9.95 4.63
CA PRO A 119 -4.55 9.45 5.21
C PRO A 119 -3.81 8.51 4.24
N ILE A 120 -2.48 8.43 4.36
CA ILE A 120 -1.67 7.40 3.69
C ILE A 120 -1.68 6.15 4.58
N THR A 121 -2.12 5.01 4.03
CA THR A 121 -2.00 3.74 4.74
C THR A 121 -0.63 3.14 4.52
N VAL A 122 0.08 2.81 5.59
CA VAL A 122 1.42 2.20 5.54
C VAL A 122 1.39 0.88 6.30
N HIS A 123 1.77 -0.21 5.64
CA HIS A 123 1.87 -1.51 6.30
C HIS A 123 3.13 -2.29 5.89
N CYS A 124 3.49 -3.24 6.75
CA CYS A 124 4.52 -4.25 6.50
C CYS A 124 3.95 -5.62 6.89
N SER A 125 4.71 -6.45 7.61
CA SER A 125 4.24 -7.73 8.17
C SER A 125 3.37 -7.52 9.41
N CYS A 126 3.91 -6.84 10.43
CA CYS A 126 3.24 -6.59 11.71
C CYS A 126 2.80 -5.13 11.89
N GLY A 127 3.03 -4.28 10.88
CA GLY A 127 2.67 -2.86 10.92
C GLY A 127 3.56 -1.98 11.82
N ALA A 128 4.65 -2.50 12.38
CA ALA A 128 5.51 -1.77 13.32
C ALA A 128 6.91 -1.48 12.76
N GLU A 129 7.69 -2.52 12.42
CA GLU A 129 9.12 -2.40 12.13
C GLU A 129 9.41 -1.48 10.92
N ARG A 130 9.12 -1.97 9.71
CA ARG A 130 9.44 -1.25 8.46
C ARG A 130 8.55 -0.02 8.28
N SER A 131 7.29 -0.14 8.71
CA SER A 131 6.31 0.95 8.69
C SER A 131 6.80 2.16 9.49
N SER A 132 7.36 1.96 10.70
CA SER A 132 7.86 3.07 11.52
C SER A 132 9.03 3.81 10.86
N ILE A 133 9.93 3.08 10.18
CA ILE A 133 11.05 3.67 9.45
C ILE A 133 10.55 4.53 8.29
N PHE A 134 9.59 4.03 7.51
CA PHE A 134 8.98 4.82 6.44
C PHE A 134 8.31 6.09 6.96
N VAL A 135 7.51 5.98 8.03
CA VAL A 135 6.82 7.12 8.64
C VAL A 135 7.84 8.15 9.16
N ALA A 136 8.89 7.71 9.85
CA ALA A 136 9.95 8.59 10.33
C ALA A 136 10.67 9.31 9.17
N LEU A 137 11.03 8.60 8.11
CA LEU A 137 11.63 9.20 6.91
C LEU A 137 10.69 10.19 6.23
N SER A 138 9.39 9.87 6.14
CA SER A 138 8.40 10.75 5.53
C SER A 138 8.25 12.10 6.25
N ILE A 139 8.58 12.15 7.55
CA ILE A 139 8.59 13.37 8.35
C ILE A 139 9.94 14.10 8.23
N LEU A 140 11.04 13.36 8.17
CA LEU A 140 12.40 13.94 8.13
C LEU A 140 12.82 14.47 6.76
N VAL A 141 12.22 13.97 5.68
CA VAL A 141 12.53 14.37 4.30
C VAL A 141 11.69 15.58 3.83
N GLN A 142 10.68 15.98 4.62
CA GLN A 142 9.96 17.25 4.42
C GLN A 142 10.85 18.45 4.74
#